data_AF-A0A2V5H0Q3-F1
#
_entry.id   AF-A0A2V5H0Q3-F1
#
_cell.length_a   1.000
_cell.length_b   1.000
_cell.length_c   1.000
_cell.angle_alpha   90.00
_cell.angle_beta   90.00
_cell.angle_gamma   90.00
#
_symmetry.space_group_name_H-M   'P 1'
#
loop_
_entity.id
_entity.type
_entity.pdbx_description
1 polymer ?
#
loop_
_entity_poly.entity_id
_entity_poly.type
_entity_poly.pdbx_seq_one_letter_code
_entity_poly.pdbx_strand_id
1 'polypeptide(L)'
;MATSFVPSILRPDYTWPCRPPFTVSPITPPVPRVSWKPIRVAWGLVHRALRYFSQWYCHWFGIRFDYNIIPLPFGLLIKWTDRSSVEEAIATQMARAAGMPVPKVLNYGEQLYPEFNRKVSILMTRLPGIDLNNWEDEEYDPESEEPWLQELKACVQTMRLWKPPSSRQNWVSSAIGSLL
;
A
#
# COMPACT_ATOMS: atom_id res chain seq x y z
N MET A 1 15.06 16.37 -25.77
CA MET A 1 14.40 15.07 -25.53
C MET A 1 15.47 14.06 -25.12
N ALA A 2 15.76 13.92 -23.82
CA ALA A 2 16.80 13.02 -23.35
C ALA A 2 16.21 11.62 -23.17
N THR A 3 16.48 10.72 -24.11
CA THR A 3 16.27 9.28 -23.96
C THR A 3 17.21 8.78 -22.86
N SER A 4 16.75 8.68 -21.62
CA SER A 4 17.58 8.17 -20.54
C SER A 4 17.92 6.70 -20.83
N PHE A 5 19.20 6.37 -20.92
CA PHE A 5 19.75 4.99 -21.00
C PHE A 5 19.39 4.11 -19.77
N VAL A 6 18.53 4.60 -18.89
CA VAL A 6 18.08 3.93 -17.69
C VAL A 6 16.90 3.01 -18.05
N PRO A 7 16.99 1.69 -17.79
CA PRO A 7 15.88 0.76 -17.95
C PRO A 7 14.61 1.25 -17.25
N SER A 8 13.44 1.07 -17.87
CA SER A 8 12.16 1.52 -17.33
C SER A 8 11.93 1.07 -15.89
N ILE A 9 12.30 -0.17 -15.57
CA ILE A 9 12.14 -0.76 -14.23
C ILE A 9 12.89 0.01 -13.11
N LEU A 10 13.95 0.75 -13.45
CA LEU A 10 14.71 1.55 -12.50
C LEU A 10 14.21 2.99 -12.39
N ARG A 11 13.22 3.38 -13.20
CA ARG A 11 12.69 4.74 -13.18
C ARG A 11 11.62 4.89 -12.09
N PRO A 12 11.47 6.08 -11.50
CA PRO A 12 10.55 6.31 -10.38
C PRO A 12 9.06 6.23 -10.76
N ASP A 13 8.76 6.39 -12.05
CA ASP A 13 7.43 6.26 -12.66
C ASP A 13 7.07 4.81 -12.99
N TYR A 14 7.97 3.84 -12.81
CA TYR A 14 7.65 2.44 -13.05
C TYR A 14 6.60 1.91 -12.09
N THR A 15 5.57 1.30 -12.67
CA THR A 15 4.46 0.68 -11.93
C THR A 15 4.33 -0.78 -12.33
N TRP A 16 3.97 -1.64 -11.38
CA TRP A 16 3.68 -3.02 -11.69
C TRP A 16 2.35 -3.12 -12.45
N PRO A 17 2.25 -4.02 -13.45
CA PRO A 17 1.00 -4.20 -14.18
C PRO A 17 -0.12 -4.61 -13.23
N CYS A 18 -1.21 -3.86 -13.25
CA CYS A 18 -2.46 -4.15 -12.57
C CYS A 18 -3.52 -4.30 -13.67
N ARG A 19 -3.90 -5.53 -13.99
CA ARG A 19 -4.78 -5.80 -15.14
C ARG A 19 -6.23 -5.95 -14.67
N PRO A 20 -7.16 -5.09 -15.14
CA PRO A 20 -8.59 -5.33 -14.98
C PRO A 20 -9.05 -6.51 -15.87
N PRO A 21 -10.22 -7.11 -15.61
CA PRO A 21 -11.17 -6.76 -14.55
C PRO A 21 -10.78 -7.31 -13.17
N PHE A 22 -11.12 -6.56 -12.12
CA PHE A 22 -10.92 -7.00 -10.73
C PHE A 22 -12.19 -7.67 -10.23
N THR A 23 -12.20 -9.00 -10.15
CA THR A 23 -13.31 -9.73 -9.52
C THR A 23 -13.04 -9.87 -8.04
N VAL A 24 -13.70 -9.04 -7.23
CA VAL A 24 -13.58 -9.08 -5.78
C VAL A 24 -14.39 -10.25 -5.23
N SER A 25 -13.77 -11.08 -4.41
CA SER A 25 -14.42 -12.17 -3.69
C SER A 25 -15.32 -11.65 -2.57
N PRO A 26 -16.60 -12.07 -2.49
CA PRO A 26 -17.48 -11.79 -1.35
C PRO A 26 -17.12 -12.63 -0.12
N ILE A 27 -16.35 -13.71 -0.30
CA ILE A 27 -15.86 -14.54 0.80
C ILE A 27 -14.69 -13.81 1.46
N THR A 28 -14.72 -13.76 2.79
CA THR A 28 -13.65 -13.17 3.59
C THR A 28 -12.32 -13.85 3.30
N PRO A 29 -11.30 -13.09 2.88
CA PRO A 29 -9.98 -13.64 2.64
C PRO A 29 -9.37 -14.18 3.95
N PRO A 30 -8.51 -15.20 3.89
CA PRO A 30 -7.82 -15.70 5.08
C PRO A 30 -6.88 -14.63 5.64
N VAL A 31 -6.80 -14.53 6.98
CA VAL A 31 -5.87 -13.62 7.65
C VAL A 31 -4.44 -14.20 7.55
N PRO A 32 -3.48 -13.50 6.92
CA PRO A 32 -2.09 -13.92 6.91
C PRO A 32 -1.52 -14.03 8.33
N ARG A 33 -0.59 -14.98 8.52
CA ARG A 33 0.14 -15.08 9.79
C ARG A 33 1.04 -13.86 9.97
N VAL A 34 0.91 -13.20 11.12
CA VAL A 34 1.81 -12.12 11.49
C VAL A 34 3.21 -12.68 11.70
N SER A 35 4.20 -12.15 10.98
CA SER A 35 5.61 -12.52 11.11
C SER A 35 6.12 -12.24 12.53
N TRP A 36 7.11 -13.01 12.98
CA TRP A 36 7.63 -12.92 14.35
C TRP A 36 8.37 -11.60 14.61
N LYS A 37 8.35 -11.12 15.86
CA LYS A 37 8.92 -9.82 16.22
C LYS A 37 10.39 -9.61 15.78
N PRO A 38 11.32 -10.57 15.94
CA PRO A 38 12.70 -10.40 15.47
C PRO A 38 12.80 -10.21 13.94
N ILE A 39 11.96 -10.91 13.18
CA ILE A 39 11.89 -10.78 11.72
C ILE A 39 11.42 -9.38 11.34
N ARG A 40 10.41 -8.85 12.04
CA ARG A 40 9.91 -7.49 11.82
C ARG A 40 10.95 -6.44 12.17
N VAL A 41 11.72 -6.63 13.24
CA VAL A 41 12.83 -5.74 13.60
C VAL A 41 13.93 -5.77 12.54
N ALA A 42 14.30 -6.95 12.03
CA ALA A 42 15.27 -7.08 10.96
C ALA A 42 14.82 -6.34 9.69
N TRP A 43 13.55 -6.48 9.28
CA TRP A 43 12.99 -5.70 8.18
C TRP A 43 12.97 -4.20 8.47
N GLY A 44 12.73 -3.80 9.72
CA GLY A 44 12.82 -2.41 10.15
C GLY A 44 14.18 -1.77 9.89
N LEU A 45 15.26 -2.50 10.18
CA LEU A 45 16.62 -2.08 9.86
C LEU A 45 16.86 -1.99 8.35
N VAL A 46 16.38 -2.98 7.58
CA VAL A 46 16.46 -2.96 6.11
C VAL A 46 15.72 -1.75 5.55
N HIS A 47 14.52 -1.42 6.05
CA HIS A 47 13.74 -0.27 5.60
C HIS A 47 14.44 1.06 5.91
N ARG A 48 15.13 1.14 7.05
CA ARG A 48 15.97 2.30 7.38
C ARG A 48 17.12 2.46 6.38
N ALA A 49 17.80 1.37 6.02
CA ALA A 49 18.85 1.40 5.00
C ALA A 49 18.28 1.82 3.62
N LEU A 50 17.13 1.25 3.24
CA LEU A 50 16.44 1.59 2.00
C LEU A 50 15.99 3.05 1.94
N ARG A 51 15.62 3.66 3.09
CA ARG A 51 15.32 5.09 3.18
C ARG A 51 16.54 5.94 2.79
N TYR A 52 17.73 5.64 3.33
CA TYR A 52 18.94 6.37 2.95
C TYR A 52 19.31 6.16 1.49
N PHE A 53 19.19 4.93 1.00
CA PHE A 53 19.37 4.64 -0.43
C PHE A 53 18.39 5.42 -1.31
N SER A 54 17.13 5.53 -0.89
CA SER A 54 16.10 6.27 -1.61
C SER A 54 16.40 7.78 -1.68
N GLN A 55 17.03 8.38 -0.67
CA GLN A 55 17.45 9.79 -0.75
C GLN A 55 18.42 10.02 -1.90
N TRP A 56 19.42 9.15 -2.05
CA TRP A 56 20.36 9.19 -3.16
C TRP A 56 19.67 8.92 -4.50
N TYR A 57 18.79 7.92 -4.56
CA TYR A 57 17.99 7.60 -5.74
C TYR A 57 17.12 8.80 -6.18
N CYS A 58 16.43 9.44 -5.23
CA CYS A 58 15.59 10.60 -5.52
C CYS A 58 16.41 11.77 -6.04
N HIS A 59 17.58 12.01 -5.43
CA HIS A 59 18.51 13.03 -5.90
C HIS A 59 19.00 12.75 -7.32
N TRP A 60 19.34 11.50 -7.64
CA TRP A 60 19.78 11.09 -8.99
C TRP A 60 18.71 11.33 -10.06
N PHE A 61 17.44 11.07 -9.75
CA PHE A 61 16.32 11.30 -10.68
C PHE A 61 15.70 12.70 -10.58
N GLY A 62 16.22 13.59 -9.72
CA GLY A 62 15.70 14.96 -9.55
C GLY A 62 14.28 15.01 -8.99
N ILE A 63 13.84 13.99 -8.25
CA ILE A 63 12.50 13.93 -7.65
C ILE A 63 12.52 14.39 -6.19
N ARG A 64 11.40 14.99 -5.75
CA ARG A 64 11.24 15.41 -4.35
C ARG A 64 11.14 14.17 -3.45
N PHE A 65 12.03 14.09 -2.48
CA PHE A 65 11.98 13.05 -1.45
C PHE A 65 10.83 13.34 -0.47
N ASP A 66 9.85 12.44 -0.41
CA ASP A 66 8.81 12.43 0.62
C ASP A 66 9.19 11.46 1.75
N TYR A 67 9.10 11.94 2.98
CA TYR A 67 9.37 11.15 4.18
C TYR A 67 8.27 10.14 4.50
N ASN A 68 7.06 10.31 3.95
CA ASN A 68 5.91 9.44 4.23
C ASN A 68 5.78 8.31 3.22
N ILE A 69 6.00 8.62 1.94
CA ILE A 69 5.97 7.67 0.82
C ILE A 69 7.33 7.73 0.12
N ILE A 70 8.18 6.76 0.45
CA ILE A 70 9.57 6.72 0.01
C ILE A 70 9.66 5.87 -1.26
N PRO A 71 9.94 6.46 -2.44
CA PRO A 71 10.01 5.70 -3.68
C PRO A 71 11.32 4.92 -3.77
N LEU A 72 11.27 3.74 -4.37
CA LEU A 72 12.40 2.86 -4.61
C LEU A 72 12.40 2.40 -6.08
N PRO A 73 13.55 1.95 -6.60
CA PRO A 73 13.59 1.31 -7.92
C PRO A 73 12.71 0.06 -7.95
N PHE A 74 12.48 -0.47 -9.16
CA PHE A 74 11.63 -1.64 -9.40
C PHE A 74 10.15 -1.40 -9.06
N GLY A 75 9.71 -0.13 -9.10
CA GLY A 75 8.34 0.25 -8.77
C GLY A 75 7.97 -0.18 -7.36
N LEU A 76 8.91 -0.05 -6.43
CA LEU A 76 8.70 -0.31 -5.02
C LEU A 76 8.52 1.01 -4.26
N LEU A 77 7.84 0.95 -3.14
CA LEU A 77 7.68 2.09 -2.25
C LEU A 77 7.63 1.62 -0.80
N ILE A 78 8.19 2.42 0.09
CA ILE A 78 8.03 2.26 1.53
C ILE A 78 7.05 3.31 2.01
N LYS A 79 5.91 2.86 2.56
CA LYS A 79 5.04 3.71 3.36
C LYS A 79 5.57 3.70 4.79
N TRP A 80 5.91 4.88 5.30
CA TRP A 80 6.46 5.03 6.64
C TRP A 80 5.93 6.29 7.30
N THR A 81 4.73 6.17 7.84
CA THR A 81 4.01 7.24 8.53
C THR A 81 3.91 6.94 10.04
N ASP A 82 3.46 7.92 10.81
CA ASP A 82 3.10 7.76 12.22
C ASP A 82 1.87 6.84 12.43
N ARG A 83 1.03 6.72 11.41
CA ARG A 83 -0.19 5.89 11.40
C ARG A 83 0.00 4.49 10.80
N SER A 84 1.15 4.22 10.20
CA SER A 84 1.43 2.91 9.61
C SER A 84 1.47 1.84 10.69
N SER A 85 0.78 0.73 10.44
CA SER A 85 0.60 -0.35 11.41
C SER A 85 0.77 -1.73 10.76
N VAL A 86 0.98 -2.77 11.58
CA VAL A 86 1.03 -4.16 11.08
C VAL A 86 -0.33 -4.56 10.54
N GLU A 87 -1.39 -4.09 11.20
CA GLU A 87 -2.78 -4.24 10.82
C GLU A 87 -3.05 -3.74 9.40
N GLU A 88 -2.49 -2.58 9.03
CA GLU A 88 -2.61 -2.03 7.68
C GLU A 88 -1.97 -2.95 6.64
N ALA A 89 -0.76 -3.47 6.93
CA ALA A 89 -0.07 -4.40 6.05
C ALA A 89 -0.87 -5.71 5.85
N ILE A 90 -1.41 -6.25 6.95
CA ILE A 90 -2.25 -7.46 6.93
C ILE A 90 -3.56 -7.23 6.19
N ALA A 91 -4.25 -6.11 6.44
CA ALA A 91 -5.49 -5.74 5.75
C ALA A 91 -5.26 -5.58 4.23
N THR A 92 -4.12 -5.00 3.83
CA THR A 92 -3.73 -4.87 2.42
C THR A 92 -3.49 -6.24 1.79
N GLN A 93 -2.81 -7.16 2.49
CA GLN A 93 -2.61 -8.53 2.03
C GLN A 93 -3.94 -9.28 1.88
N MET A 94 -4.86 -9.11 2.84
CA MET A 94 -6.22 -9.67 2.79
C MET A 94 -7.01 -9.14 1.59
N ALA A 95 -7.04 -7.82 1.41
CA ALA A 95 -7.72 -7.17 0.28
C ALA A 95 -7.17 -7.69 -1.05
N ARG A 96 -5.84 -7.83 -1.16
CA ARG A 96 -5.21 -8.42 -2.35
C ARG A 96 -5.62 -9.87 -2.58
N ALA A 97 -5.66 -10.68 -1.53
CA ALA A 97 -6.10 -12.07 -1.62
C ALA A 97 -7.57 -12.21 -2.03
N ALA A 98 -8.39 -11.20 -1.73
CA ALA A 98 -9.78 -11.10 -2.18
C ALA A 98 -9.92 -10.59 -3.63
N GLY A 99 -8.83 -10.26 -4.32
CA GLY A 99 -8.86 -9.78 -5.71
C GLY A 99 -8.94 -8.26 -5.86
N MET A 100 -8.78 -7.48 -4.78
CA MET A 100 -8.78 -6.02 -4.87
C MET A 100 -7.53 -5.47 -5.57
N PRO A 101 -7.64 -4.36 -6.33
CA PRO A 101 -6.51 -3.66 -6.94
C PRO A 101 -5.70 -2.85 -5.92
N VAL A 102 -5.12 -3.53 -4.93
CA VAL A 102 -4.29 -2.93 -3.87
C VAL A 102 -2.80 -3.24 -4.06
N PRO A 103 -1.88 -2.47 -3.46
CA PRO A 103 -0.45 -2.75 -3.51
C PRO A 103 -0.11 -4.17 -3.04
N LYS A 104 0.93 -4.79 -3.62
CA LYS A 104 1.48 -6.03 -3.11
C LYS A 104 2.41 -5.70 -1.95
N VAL A 105 2.01 -6.02 -0.72
CA VAL A 105 2.90 -5.95 0.44
C VAL A 105 3.95 -7.04 0.32
N LEU A 106 5.22 -6.65 0.27
CA LEU A 106 6.36 -7.58 0.23
C LEU A 106 6.82 -7.94 1.64
N ASN A 107 6.97 -6.93 2.50
CA ASN A 107 7.34 -7.08 3.90
C ASN A 107 6.97 -5.80 4.68
N TYR A 108 7.04 -5.90 6.00
CA TYR A 108 6.80 -4.80 6.91
C TYR A 108 7.77 -4.91 8.09
N GLY A 109 8.27 -3.76 8.53
CA GLY A 109 9.32 -3.65 9.53
C GLY A 109 8.89 -2.83 10.74
N GLU A 110 9.33 -3.25 11.94
CA GLU A 110 9.11 -2.56 13.21
C GLU A 110 10.38 -1.91 13.74
N GLN A 111 10.26 -0.65 14.17
CA GLN A 111 11.38 0.16 14.62
C GLN A 111 11.51 0.07 16.15
N LEU A 112 12.69 -0.35 16.63
CA LEU A 112 12.98 -0.41 18.08
C LEU A 112 12.99 0.98 18.73
N TYR A 113 13.52 1.97 18.01
CA TYR A 113 13.63 3.37 18.46
C TYR A 113 12.95 4.28 17.42
N PRO A 114 11.61 4.38 17.46
CA PRO A 114 10.87 5.11 16.44
C PRO A 114 11.03 6.62 16.61
N GLU A 115 11.62 7.26 15.60
CA GLU A 115 11.57 8.71 15.44
C GLU A 115 10.13 9.13 15.08
N PHE A 116 9.60 10.21 15.69
CA PHE A 116 8.28 10.78 15.37
C PHE A 116 7.12 9.77 15.39
N ASN A 117 7.14 8.80 16.32
CA ASN A 117 6.13 7.74 16.43
C ASN A 117 5.99 6.82 15.20
N ARG A 118 6.95 6.82 14.27
CA ARG A 118 6.91 6.00 13.05
C ARG A 118 7.35 4.56 13.31
N LYS A 119 6.47 3.81 13.99
CA LYS A 119 6.75 2.47 14.51
C LYS A 119 6.86 1.40 13.44
N VAL A 120 5.99 1.45 12.42
CA VAL A 120 5.93 0.44 11.36
C VAL A 120 6.18 1.08 10.00
N SER A 121 6.88 0.33 9.16
CA SER A 121 7.16 0.69 7.77
C SER A 121 6.73 -0.47 6.87
N ILE A 122 6.07 -0.18 5.75
CA ILE A 122 5.49 -1.19 4.86
C ILE A 122 6.14 -1.04 3.49
N LEU A 123 6.84 -2.08 3.02
CA LEU A 123 7.36 -2.15 1.67
C LEU A 123 6.33 -2.80 0.77
N MET A 124 5.98 -2.12 -0.31
CA MET A 124 4.98 -2.59 -1.25
C MET A 124 5.26 -2.14 -2.68
N THR A 125 4.53 -2.71 -3.64
CA THR A 125 4.60 -2.32 -5.04
C THR A 125 3.81 -1.04 -5.30
N ARG A 126 4.32 -0.19 -6.18
CA ARG A 126 3.59 0.95 -6.75
C ARG A 126 2.44 0.46 -7.64
N LEU A 127 1.27 1.05 -7.43
CA LEU A 127 0.11 0.86 -8.31
C LEU A 127 0.17 1.86 -9.47
N PRO A 128 -0.27 1.45 -10.67
CA PRO A 128 -0.57 2.39 -11.74
C PRO A 128 -1.85 3.14 -11.41
N GLY A 129 -1.92 4.41 -11.81
CA GLY A 129 -3.09 5.24 -11.62
C GLY A 129 -2.74 6.68 -11.32
N ILE A 130 -3.79 7.49 -11.26
CA ILE A 130 -3.76 8.88 -10.80
C ILE A 130 -4.57 8.97 -9.51
N ASP A 131 -4.16 9.85 -8.61
CA ASP A 131 -4.94 10.11 -7.39
C ASP A 131 -6.22 10.84 -7.80
N LEU A 132 -7.38 10.32 -7.36
CA LEU A 132 -8.71 10.92 -7.59
C LEU A 132 -8.96 12.14 -6.68
N ASN A 133 -7.95 13.00 -6.54
CA ASN A 133 -8.03 14.14 -5.64
C ASN A 133 -8.76 15.28 -6.37
N ASN A 134 -10.11 15.23 -6.34
CA ASN A 134 -11.04 16.11 -7.06
C ASN A 134 -11.13 17.55 -6.51
N TRP A 135 -10.01 18.14 -6.05
CA TRP A 135 -10.05 19.53 -5.58
C TRP A 135 -9.93 20.55 -6.73
N GLU A 136 -9.52 20.12 -7.93
CA GLU A 136 -9.38 20.96 -9.12
C GLU A 136 -10.49 20.76 -10.18
N ASP A 137 -11.20 19.63 -10.16
CA ASP A 137 -12.28 19.37 -11.12
C ASP A 137 -13.56 20.07 -10.66
N GLU A 138 -13.89 21.20 -11.30
CA GLU A 138 -15.06 22.02 -10.96
C GLU A 138 -16.40 21.36 -11.35
N GLU A 139 -16.41 20.34 -12.21
CA GLU A 139 -17.62 19.74 -12.79
C GLU A 139 -17.52 18.21 -12.91
N TYR A 140 -18.55 17.52 -12.40
CA TYR A 140 -18.70 16.06 -12.49
C TYR A 140 -19.04 15.64 -13.92
N ASP A 141 -18.24 14.75 -14.52
CA ASP A 141 -18.51 14.20 -15.85
C ASP A 141 -19.02 12.74 -15.75
N PRO A 142 -20.32 12.46 -15.92
CA PRO A 142 -20.87 11.13 -15.78
C PRO A 142 -20.32 10.12 -16.80
N GLU A 143 -19.92 10.54 -18.00
CA GLU A 143 -19.44 9.61 -19.04
C GLU A 143 -18.05 9.05 -18.69
N SER A 144 -17.21 9.86 -18.05
CA SER A 144 -15.87 9.44 -17.60
C SER A 144 -15.85 8.93 -16.17
N GLU A 145 -16.73 9.45 -15.29
CA GLU A 145 -16.70 9.14 -13.85
C GLU A 145 -17.56 7.96 -13.42
N GLU A 146 -18.72 7.77 -14.03
CA GLU A 146 -19.66 6.69 -13.67
C GLU A 146 -19.01 5.29 -13.71
N PRO A 147 -18.16 4.94 -14.71
CA PRO A 147 -17.54 3.62 -14.77
C PRO A 147 -16.69 3.28 -13.53
N TRP A 148 -15.78 4.19 -13.13
CA TRP A 148 -14.91 3.92 -11.98
C TRP A 148 -15.67 4.05 -10.65
N LEU A 149 -16.73 4.88 -10.59
CA LEU A 149 -17.63 4.95 -9.44
C LEU A 149 -18.39 3.63 -9.23
N GLN A 150 -18.88 3.01 -10.31
CA GLN A 150 -19.54 1.70 -10.21
C GLN A 150 -18.55 0.61 -9.78
N GLU A 151 -17.31 0.61 -10.28
CA GLU A 151 -16.26 -0.30 -9.81
C GLU A 151 -15.94 -0.08 -8.31
N LEU A 152 -15.79 1.17 -7.89
CA LEU A 152 -15.55 1.51 -6.48
C LEU A 152 -16.72 1.06 -5.59
N LYS A 153 -17.96 1.32 -6.03
CA LYS A 153 -19.18 0.88 -5.35
C LYS A 153 -19.23 -0.64 -5.20
N ALA A 154 -18.94 -1.37 -6.27
CA ALA A 154 -18.90 -2.83 -6.25
C ALA A 154 -17.83 -3.34 -5.27
N CYS A 155 -16.63 -2.73 -5.26
CA CYS A 155 -15.57 -3.07 -4.32
C CYS A 155 -16.03 -2.87 -2.86
N VAL A 156 -16.59 -1.70 -2.54
CA VAL A 156 -17.06 -1.37 -1.18
C VAL A 156 -18.20 -2.28 -0.75
N GLN A 157 -19.16 -2.55 -1.62
CA GLN A 157 -20.28 -3.47 -1.33
C GLN A 157 -19.77 -4.88 -1.02
N THR A 158 -18.82 -5.38 -1.81
CA THR A 158 -18.23 -6.70 -1.58
C THR A 158 -17.43 -6.75 -0.28
N MET A 159 -16.65 -5.71 0.05
CA MET A 159 -15.93 -5.64 1.34
C MET A 159 -16.86 -5.70 2.55
N ARG A 160 -18.05 -5.10 2.46
CA ARG A 160 -19.04 -5.12 3.55
C ARG A 160 -19.61 -6.50 3.83
N LEU A 161 -19.46 -7.45 2.91
CA LEU A 161 -19.87 -8.85 3.10
C LEU A 161 -18.84 -9.66 3.90
N TRP A 162 -17.63 -9.14 4.10
CA TRP A 162 -16.60 -9.85 4.83
C TRP A 162 -16.93 -9.91 6.32
N LYS A 163 -16.73 -11.10 6.90
CA LYS A 163 -16.95 -11.37 8.32
C LYS A 163 -15.72 -10.96 9.11
N PRO A 164 -15.89 -10.35 10.29
CA PRO A 164 -14.79 -10.10 11.20
C PRO A 164 -14.16 -11.42 11.68
N PRO A 165 -12.89 -11.41 12.13
CA PRO A 165 -12.24 -12.57 12.74
C PRO A 165 -13.12 -13.19 13.84
N SER A 166 -13.23 -14.52 13.81
CA SER A 166 -14.20 -15.31 14.58
C SER A 166 -14.16 -15.12 16.10
N SER A 167 -13.13 -14.51 16.67
CA SER A 167 -13.02 -14.31 18.11
C SER A 167 -13.96 -13.23 18.65
N ARG A 168 -14.44 -12.25 17.85
CA ARG A 168 -15.27 -11.12 18.34
C ARG A 168 -16.17 -10.51 17.26
N GLN A 169 -17.24 -11.21 16.88
CA GLN A 169 -18.20 -10.74 15.87
C GLN A 169 -19.00 -9.48 16.26
N ASN A 170 -19.00 -9.08 17.54
CA ASN A 170 -19.86 -8.00 18.04
C ASN A 170 -19.14 -6.66 18.24
N TRP A 171 -17.81 -6.57 18.02
CA TRP A 171 -17.01 -5.36 18.27
C TRP A 171 -16.28 -4.89 17.01
N VAL A 172 -15.95 -3.58 16.96
CA VAL A 172 -15.00 -3.03 15.99
C VAL A 172 -13.70 -3.82 16.12
N SER A 173 -13.36 -4.57 15.08
CA SER A 173 -12.25 -5.51 15.08
C SER A 173 -11.25 -5.11 14.01
N SER A 174 -9.98 -5.07 14.39
CA SER A 174 -8.88 -5.00 13.44
C SER A 174 -8.76 -6.30 12.64
N ALA A 175 -8.06 -6.25 11.50
CA ALA A 175 -7.74 -7.42 10.67
C ALA A 175 -7.05 -8.56 11.46
N ILE A 176 -6.33 -8.24 12.52
CA ILE A 176 -5.69 -9.22 13.42
C ILE A 176 -6.46 -9.46 14.73
N GLY A 177 -7.65 -8.87 14.89
CA GLY A 177 -8.48 -8.99 16.08
C GLY A 177 -8.05 -8.13 17.28
N SER A 178 -7.14 -7.17 17.09
CA SER A 178 -6.83 -6.14 18.09
C SER A 178 -7.98 -5.13 18.24
N LEU A 179 -8.13 -4.58 19.45
CA LEU A 179 -8.95 -3.40 19.69
C LEU A 179 -8.18 -2.19 19.12
N LEU A 180 -8.85 -1.38 18.29
CA LEU A 180 -8.32 -0.12 17.76
C LEU A 180 -8.35 0.97 18.84
#